data_AF-A0A0F9MKU5-F1
#
_entry.id   AF-A0A0F9MKU5-F1
#
_cell.length_a   1.000
_cell.length_b   1.000
_cell.length_c   1.000
_cell.angle_alpha   90.00
_cell.angle_beta   90.00
_cell.angle_gamma   90.00
#
_symmetry.space_group_name_H-M   'P 1'
#
loop_
_entity.id
_entity.type
_entity.pdbx_description
1 polymer ?
#
loop_
_entity_poly.entity_id
_entity_poly.type
_entity_poly.pdbx_seq_one_letter_code
_entity_poly.pdbx_strand_id
1 'polypeptide(L)'
;MSTIPSEVHKAESGTLAVKNQEISNRITVWRGQAEALVVSNSEDYAATLAFLKELRTYKKAVGFEKDPGIHSAKQHLDFLREDKAKHVRPLDEIDRVAMQKAADWKEKERLAAAAEERRVNEQRRRDAAEKAAADRRVAEAAAEEERKRRQKAIDDARKSGEIKQREANKLAKQVAEQASRDKEAAREVEEAAAAQVKDVKVKANIPKLAGTMGRTNWKHRVVNPDLVPRAYLQPDEVAIGGMVRATKDKEKAEAKCPGIEVWSKDAV
;
A
#
# COMPACT_ATOMS: atom_id res chain seq x y z
N MET A 1 9.95 50.31 -8.71
CA MET A 1 9.04 51.47 -8.59
C MET A 1 7.77 51.15 -9.35
N SER A 2 6.64 50.98 -8.66
CA SER A 2 5.29 51.16 -9.21
C SER A 2 4.31 51.17 -8.03
N THR A 3 4.24 52.31 -7.35
CA THR A 3 3.37 52.52 -6.19
C THR A 3 2.10 53.22 -6.66
N ILE A 4 1.32 52.57 -7.53
CA ILE A 4 -0.02 53.03 -7.92
C ILE A 4 -0.95 51.81 -8.06
N PRO A 5 -1.46 51.23 -6.95
CA PRO A 5 -2.75 50.49 -7.05
C PRO A 5 -3.82 50.95 -6.05
N SER A 6 -3.48 51.72 -5.01
CA SER A 6 -4.35 51.90 -3.84
C SER A 6 -5.64 52.69 -4.12
N GLU A 7 -5.59 53.80 -4.84
CA GLU A 7 -6.76 54.68 -5.01
C GLU A 7 -7.70 54.22 -6.12
N VAL A 8 -7.16 53.66 -7.21
CA VAL A 8 -7.95 53.12 -8.34
C VAL A 8 -8.74 51.89 -7.88
N HIS A 9 -8.12 50.96 -7.15
CA HIS A 9 -8.84 49.82 -6.58
C HIS A 9 -9.88 50.23 -5.55
N LYS A 10 -9.68 51.33 -4.82
CA LYS A 10 -10.66 51.85 -3.84
C LYS A 10 -11.90 52.47 -4.53
N ALA A 11 -11.71 53.19 -5.63
CA ALA A 11 -12.80 53.73 -6.46
C ALA A 11 -13.58 52.63 -7.20
N GLU A 12 -12.87 51.63 -7.75
CA GLU A 12 -13.49 50.44 -8.35
C GLU A 12 -14.26 49.62 -7.32
N SER A 13 -13.73 49.48 -6.10
CA SER A 13 -14.40 48.80 -4.98
C SER A 13 -15.68 49.53 -4.54
N GLY A 14 -15.67 50.86 -4.52
CA GLY A 14 -16.87 51.67 -4.22
C GLY A 14 -17.97 51.50 -5.28
N THR A 15 -17.60 51.50 -6.56
CA THR A 15 -18.55 51.29 -7.67
C THR A 15 -19.13 49.87 -7.66
N LEU A 16 -18.30 48.86 -7.37
CA LEU A 16 -18.74 47.48 -7.18
C LEU A 16 -19.69 47.31 -6.00
N ALA A 17 -19.44 48.02 -4.89
CA ALA A 17 -20.29 48.00 -3.70
C ALA A 17 -21.70 48.54 -4.00
N VAL A 18 -21.80 49.66 -4.74
CA VAL A 18 -23.10 50.23 -5.15
C VAL A 18 -23.87 49.25 -6.03
N LYS A 19 -23.22 48.67 -7.05
CA LYS A 19 -23.83 47.65 -7.93
C LYS A 19 -24.29 46.41 -7.17
N ASN A 20 -23.50 45.95 -6.20
CA ASN A 20 -23.89 44.83 -5.34
C ASN A 20 -25.11 45.15 -4.47
N GLN A 21 -25.21 46.40 -3.98
CA GLN A 21 -26.37 46.86 -3.23
C GLN A 21 -27.62 46.90 -4.12
N GLU A 22 -27.51 47.38 -5.36
CA GLU A 22 -28.63 47.39 -6.33
C GLU A 22 -29.13 45.98 -6.64
N ILE A 23 -28.22 45.03 -6.88
CA ILE A 23 -28.55 43.62 -7.09
C ILE A 23 -29.27 43.06 -5.85
N SER A 24 -28.76 43.33 -4.65
CA SER A 24 -29.33 42.85 -3.38
C SER A 24 -30.73 43.42 -3.12
N ASN A 25 -30.93 44.71 -3.40
CA ASN A 25 -32.23 45.37 -3.29
C ASN A 25 -33.25 44.71 -4.24
N ARG A 26 -32.85 44.44 -5.49
CA ARG A 26 -33.71 43.83 -6.50
C ARG A 26 -34.07 42.38 -6.17
N ILE A 27 -33.12 41.61 -5.63
CA ILE A 27 -33.38 40.26 -5.09
C ILE A 27 -34.42 40.32 -3.95
N THR A 28 -34.32 41.32 -3.06
CA THR A 28 -35.25 41.46 -1.93
C THR A 28 -36.67 41.75 -2.41
N VAL A 29 -36.83 42.64 -3.39
CA VAL A 29 -38.15 42.92 -4.01
C VAL A 29 -38.74 41.67 -4.65
N TRP A 30 -37.95 40.94 -5.44
CA TRP A 30 -38.42 39.73 -6.10
C TRP A 30 -38.70 38.56 -5.17
N ARG A 31 -37.99 38.49 -4.04
CA ARG A 31 -38.34 37.55 -2.97
C ARG A 31 -39.75 37.85 -2.46
N GLY A 32 -40.05 39.11 -2.14
CA GLY A 32 -41.40 39.50 -1.70
C GLY A 32 -42.47 39.20 -2.77
N GLN A 33 -42.18 39.46 -4.04
CA GLN A 33 -43.09 39.12 -5.15
C GLN A 33 -43.31 37.61 -5.29
N ALA A 34 -42.26 36.79 -5.11
CA ALA A 34 -42.37 35.34 -5.16
C ALA A 34 -43.14 34.77 -3.96
N GLU A 35 -42.97 35.34 -2.76
CA GLU A 35 -43.69 34.94 -1.54
C GLU A 35 -45.18 35.30 -1.61
N ALA A 36 -45.53 36.41 -2.28
CA ALA A 36 -46.91 36.84 -2.48
C ALA A 36 -47.62 36.11 -3.64
N LEU A 37 -46.91 35.26 -4.39
CA LEU A 37 -47.42 34.65 -5.60
C LEU A 37 -48.35 33.48 -5.27
N VAL A 38 -49.60 33.57 -5.73
CA VAL A 38 -50.60 32.50 -5.61
C VAL A 38 -51.09 32.16 -7.01
N VAL A 39 -50.94 30.89 -7.43
CA VAL A 39 -51.41 30.41 -8.73
C VAL A 39 -52.72 29.67 -8.53
N SER A 40 -53.83 30.35 -8.78
CA SER A 40 -55.18 29.79 -8.60
C SER A 40 -55.93 29.61 -9.92
N ASN A 41 -55.53 30.33 -10.98
CA ASN A 41 -56.16 30.30 -12.29
C ASN A 41 -55.12 30.40 -13.45
N SER A 42 -55.61 30.32 -14.68
CA SER A 42 -54.77 30.36 -15.90
C SER A 42 -54.06 31.70 -16.10
N GLU A 43 -54.66 32.81 -15.68
CA GLU A 43 -54.05 34.15 -15.76
C GLU A 43 -52.91 34.29 -14.75
N ASP A 44 -53.11 33.83 -13.50
CA ASP A 44 -52.06 33.78 -12.46
C ASP A 44 -50.88 32.93 -12.93
N TYR A 45 -51.15 31.80 -13.59
CA TYR A 45 -50.12 30.93 -14.16
C TYR A 45 -49.31 31.65 -15.25
N ALA A 46 -49.98 32.32 -16.18
CA ALA A 46 -49.32 33.11 -17.23
C ALA A 46 -48.48 34.26 -16.64
N ALA A 47 -49.00 34.97 -15.64
CA ALA A 47 -48.27 36.03 -14.92
C ALA A 47 -47.03 35.48 -14.19
N THR A 48 -47.15 34.30 -13.59
CA THR A 48 -46.03 33.59 -12.96
C THR A 48 -44.94 33.24 -13.97
N LEU A 49 -45.30 32.73 -15.14
CA LEU A 49 -44.33 32.46 -16.20
C LEU A 49 -43.65 33.73 -16.72
N ALA A 50 -44.37 34.85 -16.81
CA ALA A 50 -43.79 36.15 -17.17
C ALA A 50 -42.76 36.62 -16.13
N PHE A 51 -43.10 36.54 -14.84
CA PHE A 51 -42.18 36.82 -13.74
C PHE A 51 -40.94 35.92 -13.77
N LEU A 52 -41.10 34.61 -13.98
CA LEU A 52 -39.98 33.67 -14.13
C LEU A 52 -39.06 34.04 -15.31
N LYS A 53 -39.63 34.51 -16.43
CA LYS A 53 -38.86 34.97 -17.59
C LYS A 53 -38.03 36.21 -17.25
N GLU A 54 -38.59 37.16 -16.51
CA GLU A 54 -37.85 38.34 -16.04
C GLU A 54 -36.71 37.97 -15.11
N LEU A 55 -36.95 37.09 -14.12
CA LEU A 55 -35.92 36.57 -13.23
C LEU A 55 -34.76 35.93 -14.00
N ARG A 56 -35.08 35.08 -14.99
CA ARG A 56 -34.07 34.42 -15.85
C ARG A 56 -33.28 35.43 -16.67
N THR A 57 -33.93 36.49 -17.15
CA THR A 57 -33.29 37.54 -17.95
C THR A 57 -32.31 38.34 -17.09
N TYR A 58 -32.71 38.72 -15.88
CA TYR A 58 -31.83 39.43 -14.97
C TYR A 58 -30.70 38.58 -14.43
N LYS A 59 -30.93 37.28 -14.18
CA LYS A 59 -29.85 36.34 -13.86
C LYS A 59 -28.75 36.36 -14.93
N LYS A 60 -29.11 36.45 -16.22
CA LYS A 60 -28.14 36.61 -17.30
C LYS A 60 -27.43 37.95 -17.26
N ALA A 61 -28.14 39.05 -16.95
CA ALA A 61 -27.54 40.38 -16.82
C ALA A 61 -26.51 40.44 -15.68
N VAL A 62 -26.82 39.85 -14.53
CA VAL A 62 -25.86 39.71 -13.41
C VAL A 62 -24.65 38.88 -13.84
N GLY A 63 -24.86 37.78 -14.58
CA GLY A 63 -23.78 37.00 -15.19
C GLY A 63 -22.88 37.87 -16.07
N PHE A 64 -23.46 38.60 -17.03
CA PHE A 64 -22.70 39.49 -17.91
C PHE A 64 -21.87 40.55 -17.16
N GLU A 65 -22.36 41.04 -16.02
CA GLU A 65 -21.64 42.01 -15.20
C GLU A 65 -20.51 41.37 -14.35
N LYS A 66 -20.71 40.15 -13.83
CA LYS A 66 -19.76 39.52 -12.90
C LYS A 66 -18.77 38.57 -13.57
N ASP A 67 -19.17 37.91 -14.64
CA ASP A 67 -18.39 36.90 -15.36
C ASP A 67 -17.04 37.42 -15.88
N PRO A 68 -16.90 38.67 -16.39
CA PRO A 68 -15.61 39.20 -16.82
C PRO A 68 -14.57 39.26 -15.69
N GLY A 69 -14.99 39.65 -14.47
CA GLY A 69 -14.10 39.67 -13.30
C GLY A 69 -13.69 38.26 -12.86
N ILE A 70 -14.63 37.31 -12.90
CA ILE A 70 -14.35 35.88 -12.64
C ILE A 70 -13.36 35.34 -13.67
N HIS A 71 -13.57 35.68 -14.95
CA HIS A 71 -12.70 35.26 -16.04
C HIS A 71 -11.28 35.80 -15.88
N SER A 72 -11.14 37.09 -15.58
CA SER A 72 -9.85 37.73 -15.32
C SER A 72 -9.13 37.10 -14.12
N ALA A 73 -9.84 36.88 -13.01
CA ALA A 73 -9.28 36.21 -11.83
C ALA A 73 -8.83 34.77 -12.14
N LYS A 74 -9.61 34.03 -12.94
CA LYS A 74 -9.24 32.69 -13.39
C LYS A 74 -7.99 32.71 -14.26
N GLN A 75 -7.89 33.63 -15.21
CA GLN A 75 -6.68 33.79 -16.04
C GLN A 75 -5.46 34.09 -15.18
N HIS A 76 -5.59 34.96 -14.17
CA HIS A 76 -4.49 35.25 -13.25
C HIS A 76 -4.11 34.03 -12.39
N LEU A 77 -5.10 33.29 -11.88
CA LEU A 77 -4.86 32.04 -11.16
C LEU A 77 -4.13 31.02 -12.03
N ASP A 78 -4.57 30.85 -13.27
CA ASP A 78 -3.95 29.91 -14.21
C ASP A 78 -2.53 30.35 -14.59
N PHE A 79 -2.29 31.66 -14.75
CA PHE A 79 -0.94 32.22 -14.90
C PHE A 79 -0.04 31.89 -13.70
N LEU A 80 -0.49 32.16 -12.47
CA LEU A 80 0.29 31.87 -11.26
C LEU A 80 0.55 30.37 -11.07
N ARG A 81 -0.42 29.53 -11.43
CA ARG A 81 -0.26 28.07 -11.42
C ARG A 81 0.79 27.62 -12.41
N GLU A 82 0.76 28.14 -13.63
CA GLU A 82 1.75 27.78 -14.64
C GLU A 82 3.13 28.34 -14.29
N ASP A 83 3.21 29.55 -13.76
CA ASP A 83 4.46 30.15 -13.28
C ASP A 83 5.10 29.29 -12.17
N LYS A 84 4.32 28.89 -11.17
CA LYS A 84 4.75 27.90 -10.18
C LYS A 84 5.17 26.59 -10.82
N ALA A 85 4.38 26.07 -11.77
CA ALA A 85 4.66 24.79 -12.41
C ALA A 85 5.96 24.80 -13.22
N LYS A 86 6.33 25.92 -13.85
CA LYS A 86 7.62 26.07 -14.55
C LYS A 86 8.82 25.84 -13.64
N HIS A 87 8.70 26.19 -12.36
CA HIS A 87 9.77 25.98 -11.38
C HIS A 87 9.67 24.62 -10.70
N VAL A 88 8.47 24.16 -10.39
CA VAL A 88 8.25 22.88 -9.69
C VAL A 88 8.51 21.67 -10.59
N ARG A 89 8.06 21.68 -11.86
CA ARG A 89 8.22 20.52 -12.76
C ARG A 89 9.70 20.09 -12.94
N PRO A 90 10.66 21.00 -13.21
CA PRO A 90 12.07 20.61 -13.29
C PRO A 90 12.63 20.09 -11.97
N LEU A 91 12.19 20.65 -10.83
CA LEU A 91 12.60 20.15 -9.52
C LEU A 91 12.06 18.73 -9.27
N ASP A 92 10.81 18.45 -9.64
CA ASP A 92 10.22 17.10 -9.55
C ASP A 92 10.99 16.10 -10.44
N GLU A 93 11.47 16.52 -11.61
CA GLU A 93 12.29 15.69 -12.49
C GLU A 93 13.66 15.39 -11.87
N ILE A 94 14.32 16.39 -11.30
CA ILE A 94 15.59 16.25 -10.58
C ILE A 94 15.41 15.31 -9.38
N ASP A 95 14.35 15.54 -8.59
CA ASP A 95 14.02 14.72 -7.43
C ASP A 95 13.77 13.26 -7.84
N ARG A 96 12.99 13.02 -8.91
CA ARG A 96 12.75 11.67 -9.43
C ARG A 96 14.05 10.96 -9.80
N VAL A 97 14.97 11.64 -10.49
CA VAL A 97 16.27 11.05 -10.86
C VAL A 97 17.13 10.75 -9.63
N ALA A 98 17.18 11.68 -8.67
CA ALA A 98 17.91 11.50 -7.42
C ALA A 98 17.34 10.34 -6.59
N MET A 99 16.01 10.28 -6.45
CA MET A 99 15.30 9.18 -5.77
C MET A 99 15.57 7.84 -6.43
N GLN A 100 15.55 7.76 -7.76
CA GLN A 100 15.85 6.52 -8.48
C GLN A 100 17.28 6.05 -8.18
N LYS A 101 18.28 6.93 -8.25
CA LYS A 101 19.67 6.58 -7.95
C LYS A 101 19.84 6.13 -6.50
N ALA A 102 19.18 6.80 -5.56
CA ALA A 102 19.19 6.40 -4.14
C ALA A 102 18.53 5.04 -3.92
N ALA A 103 17.43 4.76 -4.63
CA ALA A 103 16.75 3.46 -4.60
C ALA A 103 17.63 2.35 -5.18
N ASP A 104 18.29 2.59 -6.31
CA ASP A 104 19.20 1.63 -6.95
C ASP A 104 20.38 1.29 -6.03
N TRP A 105 20.97 2.29 -5.38
CA TRP A 105 22.04 2.07 -4.40
C TRP A 105 21.55 1.27 -3.18
N LYS A 106 20.37 1.62 -2.65
CA LYS A 106 19.74 0.89 -1.54
C LYS A 106 19.49 -0.57 -1.88
N GLU A 107 19.09 -0.85 -3.11
CA GLU A 107 18.87 -2.21 -3.58
C GLU A 107 20.19 -2.97 -3.75
N LYS A 108 21.22 -2.32 -4.32
CA LYS A 108 22.58 -2.90 -4.37
C LYS A 108 23.10 -3.25 -2.98
N GLU A 109 22.93 -2.37 -2.00
CA GLU A 109 23.32 -2.65 -0.60
C GLU A 109 22.57 -3.83 0.01
N ARG A 110 21.27 -3.96 -0.28
CA ARG A 110 20.48 -5.13 0.16
C ARG A 110 20.95 -6.41 -0.49
N LEU A 111 21.23 -6.38 -1.79
CA LEU A 111 21.75 -7.52 -2.53
C LEU A 111 23.14 -7.93 -2.02
N ALA A 112 24.01 -6.95 -1.74
CA ALA A 112 25.32 -7.19 -1.16
C ALA A 112 25.22 -7.79 0.25
N ALA A 113 24.36 -7.25 1.11
CA ALA A 113 24.10 -7.81 2.43
C ALA A 113 23.54 -9.24 2.36
N ALA A 114 22.61 -9.52 1.45
CA ALA A 114 22.06 -10.85 1.25
C ALA A 114 23.10 -11.83 0.68
N ALA A 115 23.99 -11.36 -0.21
CA ALA A 115 25.08 -12.18 -0.73
C ALA A 115 26.10 -12.52 0.36
N GLU A 116 26.46 -11.54 1.20
CA GLU A 116 27.36 -11.76 2.34
C GLU A 116 26.70 -12.65 3.41
N GLU A 117 25.41 -12.47 3.69
CA GLU A 117 24.63 -13.37 4.55
C GLU A 117 24.67 -14.82 4.05
N ARG A 118 24.45 -15.04 2.74
CA ARG A 118 24.58 -16.37 2.14
C ARG A 118 25.99 -16.93 2.31
N ARG A 119 27.02 -16.13 2.03
CA ARG A 119 28.43 -16.54 2.14
C ARG A 119 28.79 -16.94 3.57
N VAL A 120 28.42 -16.11 4.54
CA VAL A 120 28.68 -16.34 5.96
C VAL A 120 27.93 -17.56 6.47
N ASN A 121 26.66 -17.72 6.10
CA ASN A 121 25.86 -18.87 6.53
C ASN A 121 26.31 -20.17 5.87
N GLU A 122 26.70 -20.14 4.59
CA GLU A 122 27.28 -21.30 3.92
C GLU A 122 28.61 -21.70 4.55
N GLN A 123 29.49 -20.73 4.82
CA GLN A 123 30.76 -21.00 5.49
C GLN A 123 30.53 -21.59 6.89
N ARG A 124 29.61 -21.03 7.68
CA ARG A 124 29.25 -21.57 9.00
C ARG A 124 28.69 -22.98 8.93
N ARG A 125 27.87 -23.28 7.91
CA ARG A 125 27.33 -24.63 7.70
C ARG A 125 28.43 -25.62 7.31
N ARG A 126 29.39 -25.19 6.48
CA ARG A 126 30.55 -26.01 6.11
C ARG A 126 31.45 -26.27 7.33
N ASP A 127 31.81 -25.23 8.07
CA ASP A 127 32.66 -25.34 9.26
C ASP A 127 31.99 -26.21 10.35
N ALA A 128 30.67 -26.05 10.53
CA ALA A 128 29.90 -26.87 11.46
C ALA A 128 29.82 -28.34 11.01
N ALA A 129 29.61 -28.59 9.71
CA ALA A 129 29.60 -29.95 9.16
C ALA A 129 30.99 -30.61 9.27
N GLU A 130 32.07 -29.87 9.01
CA GLU A 130 33.44 -30.37 9.16
C GLU A 130 33.75 -30.70 10.62
N LYS A 131 33.38 -29.81 11.56
CA LYS A 131 33.55 -30.06 12.99
C LYS A 131 32.73 -31.26 13.46
N ALA A 132 31.46 -31.35 13.07
CA ALA A 132 30.60 -32.48 13.44
C ALA A 132 31.13 -33.81 12.88
N ALA A 133 31.63 -33.82 11.64
CA ALA A 133 32.26 -35.00 11.05
C ALA A 133 33.59 -35.38 11.73
N ALA A 134 34.39 -34.40 12.16
CA ALA A 134 35.62 -34.61 12.92
C ALA A 134 35.31 -35.17 14.32
N ASP A 135 34.34 -34.59 15.02
CA ASP A 135 33.88 -35.04 16.33
C ASP A 135 33.33 -36.48 16.25
N ARG A 136 32.57 -36.82 15.19
CA ARG A 136 32.14 -38.21 14.91
C ARG A 136 33.35 -39.13 14.76
N ARG A 137 34.35 -38.78 13.95
CA ARG A 137 35.55 -39.62 13.74
C ARG A 137 36.29 -39.89 15.05
N VAL A 138 36.42 -38.87 15.90
CA VAL A 138 37.04 -39.01 17.22
C VAL A 138 36.21 -39.92 18.13
N ALA A 139 34.88 -39.73 18.16
CA ALA A 139 33.98 -40.56 18.95
C ALA A 139 33.97 -42.03 18.49
N GLU A 140 33.91 -42.27 17.17
CA GLU A 140 33.96 -43.62 16.59
C GLU A 140 35.31 -44.32 16.88
N ALA A 141 36.43 -43.58 16.77
CA ALA A 141 37.75 -44.11 17.09
C ALA A 141 37.90 -44.44 18.59
N ALA A 142 37.39 -43.57 19.48
CA ALA A 142 37.38 -43.82 20.92
C ALA A 142 36.53 -45.06 21.28
N ALA A 143 35.34 -45.20 20.68
CA ALA A 143 34.48 -46.36 20.86
C ALA A 143 35.15 -47.66 20.36
N GLU A 144 35.89 -47.60 19.25
CA GLU A 144 36.62 -48.76 18.73
C GLU A 144 37.82 -49.16 19.59
N GLU A 145 38.61 -48.19 20.06
CA GLU A 145 39.73 -48.45 20.97
C GLU A 145 39.25 -49.00 22.32
N GLU A 146 38.14 -48.48 22.84
CA GLU A 146 37.50 -49.01 24.04
C GLU A 146 36.97 -50.44 23.82
N ARG A 147 36.35 -50.72 22.67
CA ARG A 147 35.95 -52.08 22.28
C ARG A 147 37.14 -53.02 22.25
N LYS A 148 38.26 -52.63 21.62
CA LYS A 148 39.50 -53.44 21.54
C LYS A 148 40.09 -53.67 22.93
N ARG A 149 40.15 -52.64 23.78
CA ARG A 149 40.66 -52.74 25.15
C ARG A 149 39.83 -53.69 26.00
N ARG A 150 38.50 -53.58 25.93
CA ARG A 150 37.57 -54.46 26.64
C ARG A 150 37.62 -55.89 26.11
N GLN A 151 37.73 -56.08 24.79
CA GLN A 151 37.85 -57.41 24.19
C GLN A 151 39.15 -58.11 24.61
N LYS A 152 40.29 -57.40 24.60
CA LYS A 152 41.56 -57.93 25.11
C LYS A 152 41.47 -58.33 26.58
N ALA A 153 40.86 -57.48 27.42
CA ALA A 153 40.66 -57.81 28.83
C ALA A 153 39.79 -59.06 29.04
N ILE A 154 38.73 -59.24 28.24
CA ILE A 154 37.88 -60.45 28.26
C ILE A 154 38.67 -61.69 27.81
N ASP A 155 39.48 -61.55 26.76
CA ASP A 155 40.29 -62.65 26.22
C ASP A 155 41.40 -63.08 27.19
N ASP A 156 42.04 -62.13 27.87
CA ASP A 156 43.06 -62.40 28.87
C ASP A 156 42.46 -63.03 30.13
N ALA A 157 41.29 -62.56 30.58
CA ALA A 157 40.55 -63.17 31.71
C ALA A 157 39.99 -64.57 31.39
N ARG A 158 39.70 -64.86 30.10
CA ARG A 158 39.39 -66.22 29.63
C ARG A 158 40.63 -67.13 29.68
N LYS A 159 41.80 -66.61 29.30
CA LYS A 159 43.06 -67.38 29.30
C LYS A 159 43.60 -67.63 30.71
N SER A 160 43.38 -66.71 31.65
CA SER A 160 43.73 -66.87 33.08
C SER A 160 42.81 -67.85 33.82
N GLY A 161 41.66 -68.21 33.22
CA GLY A 161 40.68 -69.12 33.81
C GLY A 161 39.71 -68.46 34.80
N GLU A 162 39.76 -67.13 34.96
CA GLU A 162 38.85 -66.37 35.85
C GLU A 162 37.40 -66.36 35.36
N ILE A 163 37.16 -66.59 34.06
CA ILE A 163 35.82 -66.52 33.46
C ILE A 163 35.54 -67.73 32.55
N LYS A 164 34.35 -68.34 32.68
CA LYS A 164 33.94 -69.49 31.84
C LYS A 164 33.60 -69.05 30.41
N GLN A 165 33.78 -69.94 29.43
CA GLN A 165 33.55 -69.68 28.00
C GLN A 165 32.17 -69.04 27.68
N ARG A 166 31.10 -69.47 28.36
CA ARG A 166 29.75 -68.91 28.18
C ARG A 166 29.64 -67.45 28.62
N GLU A 167 30.31 -67.07 29.70
CA GLU A 167 30.30 -65.72 30.25
C GLU A 167 31.18 -64.79 29.42
N ALA A 168 32.34 -65.26 28.96
CA ALA A 168 33.19 -64.52 28.01
C ALA A 168 32.44 -64.18 26.70
N ASN A 169 31.68 -65.13 26.14
CA ASN A 169 30.87 -64.88 24.95
C ASN A 169 29.73 -63.88 25.20
N LYS A 170 29.14 -63.89 26.39
CA LYS A 170 28.07 -62.94 26.77
C LYS A 170 28.63 -61.52 26.93
N LEU A 171 29.78 -61.38 27.59
CA LEU A 171 30.47 -60.09 27.73
C LEU A 171 30.93 -59.53 26.38
N ALA A 172 31.50 -60.38 25.52
CA ALA A 172 31.93 -59.97 24.17
C ALA A 172 30.75 -59.47 23.31
N LYS A 173 29.58 -60.12 23.42
CA LYS A 173 28.36 -59.68 22.74
C LYS A 173 27.86 -58.32 23.24
N GLN A 174 27.90 -58.10 24.56
CA GLN A 174 27.51 -56.81 25.16
C GLN A 174 28.46 -55.68 24.76
N VAL A 175 29.76 -55.93 24.67
CA VAL A 175 30.76 -54.95 24.24
C VAL A 175 30.58 -54.58 22.76
N ALA A 176 30.25 -55.56 21.90
CA ALA A 176 29.95 -55.31 20.51
C ALA A 176 28.65 -54.50 20.32
N GLU A 177 27.61 -54.81 21.09
CA GLU A 177 26.33 -54.09 21.05
C GLU A 177 26.47 -52.65 21.57
N GLN A 178 27.22 -52.44 22.66
CA GLN A 178 27.52 -51.10 23.18
C GLN A 178 28.30 -50.28 22.15
N ALA A 179 29.33 -50.86 21.52
CA ALA A 179 30.08 -50.18 20.47
C ALA A 179 29.23 -49.83 19.23
N SER A 180 28.17 -50.58 18.94
CA SER A 180 27.21 -50.25 17.88
C SER A 180 26.34 -49.06 18.28
N ARG A 181 25.83 -49.05 19.51
CA ARG A 181 25.02 -47.95 20.04
C ARG A 181 25.81 -46.65 20.14
N ASP A 182 27.07 -46.72 20.57
CA ASP A 182 27.95 -45.55 20.66
C ASP A 182 28.24 -44.96 19.27
N LYS A 183 28.32 -45.80 18.22
CA LYS A 183 28.45 -45.35 16.83
C LYS A 183 27.17 -44.71 16.30
N GLU A 184 26.00 -45.26 16.62
CA GLU A 184 24.71 -44.65 16.24
C GLU A 184 24.50 -43.32 16.95
N ALA A 185 24.78 -43.25 18.26
CA ALA A 185 24.72 -42.01 19.03
C ALA A 185 25.67 -40.94 18.47
N ALA A 186 26.88 -41.31 18.03
CA ALA A 186 27.80 -40.39 17.38
C ALA A 186 27.26 -39.82 16.05
N ARG A 187 26.48 -40.60 15.29
CA ARG A 187 25.80 -40.13 14.06
C ARG A 187 24.62 -39.22 14.36
N GLU A 188 23.81 -39.56 15.36
CA GLU A 188 22.68 -38.72 15.79
C GLU A 188 23.17 -37.35 16.31
N VAL A 189 24.28 -37.33 17.05
CA VAL A 189 24.91 -36.09 17.53
C VAL A 189 25.44 -35.25 16.37
N GLU A 190 26.00 -35.86 15.32
CA GLU A 190 26.44 -35.16 14.11
C GLU A 190 25.24 -34.53 13.37
N GLU A 191 24.17 -35.29 13.13
CA GLU A 191 22.97 -34.79 12.45
C GLU A 191 22.30 -33.66 13.24
N ALA A 192 22.20 -33.80 14.57
CA ALA A 192 21.68 -32.77 15.44
C ALA A 192 22.56 -31.51 15.45
N ALA A 193 23.89 -31.66 15.48
CA ALA A 193 24.83 -30.54 15.44
C ALA A 193 24.78 -29.79 14.10
N ALA A 194 24.67 -30.52 12.98
CA ALA A 194 24.51 -29.94 11.65
C ALA A 194 23.16 -29.20 11.50
N ALA A 195 22.09 -29.72 12.11
CA ALA A 195 20.77 -29.10 12.08
C ALA A 195 20.65 -27.85 12.96
N GLN A 196 21.49 -27.70 13.99
CA GLN A 196 21.40 -26.60 14.96
C GLN A 196 22.12 -25.31 14.54
N VAL A 197 22.69 -25.23 13.34
CA VAL A 197 23.41 -24.04 12.86
C VAL A 197 22.42 -22.89 12.64
N LYS A 198 22.43 -21.93 13.56
CA LYS A 198 21.61 -20.71 13.46
C LYS A 198 22.17 -19.80 12.39
N ASP A 199 21.33 -19.46 11.40
CA ASP A 199 21.67 -18.49 10.36
C ASP A 199 21.89 -17.09 10.98
N VAL A 200 22.94 -16.41 10.54
CA VAL A 200 23.25 -15.03 10.90
C VAL A 200 22.68 -14.10 9.85
N LYS A 201 21.95 -13.09 10.33
CA LYS A 201 21.39 -12.03 9.49
C LYS A 201 22.35 -10.86 9.37
N VAL A 202 22.82 -10.57 8.16
CA VAL A 202 23.64 -9.39 7.88
C VAL A 202 22.71 -8.22 7.56
N LYS A 203 22.82 -7.12 8.32
CA LYS A 203 22.00 -5.92 8.08
C LYS A 203 22.64 -5.07 6.99
N ALA A 204 21.85 -4.67 6.00
CA ALA A 204 22.28 -3.69 5.00
C ALA A 204 22.59 -2.33 5.66
N ASN A 205 23.68 -1.69 5.25
CA ASN A 205 24.15 -0.43 5.81
C ASN A 205 23.46 0.76 5.13
N ILE A 206 22.17 0.93 5.36
CA ILE A 206 21.39 2.02 4.78
C ILE A 206 21.22 3.13 5.84
N PRO A 207 21.93 4.27 5.71
CA PRO A 207 21.80 5.37 6.66
C PRO A 207 20.39 5.98 6.59
N LYS A 208 19.83 6.32 7.76
CA LYS A 208 18.56 7.04 7.87
C LYS A 208 18.85 8.53 8.04
N LEU A 209 18.42 9.34 7.08
CA LEU A 209 18.53 10.79 7.17
C LEU A 209 17.25 11.38 7.79
N ALA A 210 17.38 12.12 8.89
CA ALA A 210 16.26 12.81 9.53
C ALA A 210 15.57 13.78 8.54
N GLY A 211 14.24 13.82 8.55
CA GLY A 211 13.45 14.64 7.62
C GLY A 211 13.14 13.98 6.27
N THR A 212 13.70 12.79 5.97
CA THR A 212 13.35 12.02 4.77
C THR A 212 12.40 10.86 5.13
N MET A 213 11.25 10.80 4.46
CA MET A 213 10.26 9.73 4.64
C MET A 213 10.26 8.83 3.41
N GLY A 214 10.70 7.58 3.56
CA GLY A 214 10.50 6.56 2.54
C GLY A 214 9.04 6.12 2.53
N ARG A 215 8.36 6.22 1.39
CA ARG A 215 6.99 5.70 1.23
C ARG A 215 7.00 4.33 0.57
N THR A 216 6.38 3.34 1.21
CA THR A 216 6.07 2.06 0.57
C THR A 216 4.70 2.15 -0.08
N ASN A 217 4.66 2.08 -1.42
CA ASN A 217 3.42 2.08 -2.19
C ASN A 217 2.98 0.64 -2.47
N TRP A 218 1.92 0.20 -1.79
CA TRP A 218 1.27 -1.07 -2.08
C TRP A 218 0.27 -0.87 -3.23
N LYS A 219 0.45 -1.63 -4.31
CA LYS A 219 -0.46 -1.61 -5.47
C LYS A 219 -1.12 -2.97 -5.62
N HIS A 220 -2.34 -2.98 -6.15
CA HIS A 220 -3.07 -4.20 -6.49
C HIS A 220 -3.58 -4.10 -7.93
N ARG A 221 -3.88 -5.25 -8.52
CA ARG A 221 -4.61 -5.37 -9.78
C ARG A 221 -5.73 -6.37 -9.54
N VAL A 222 -6.94 -6.03 -9.96
CA VAL A 222 -8.06 -7.00 -9.97
C VAL A 222 -7.75 -8.01 -11.07
N VAL A 223 -7.56 -9.27 -10.68
CA VAL A 223 -7.32 -10.39 -11.61
C VAL A 223 -8.65 -10.96 -12.08
N ASN A 224 -9.58 -11.17 -11.13
CA ASN A 224 -10.95 -11.61 -11.41
C ASN A 224 -11.94 -10.72 -10.63
N PRO A 225 -12.78 -9.94 -11.31
CA PRO A 225 -13.79 -9.09 -10.66
C PRO A 225 -14.84 -9.85 -9.84
N ASP A 226 -15.21 -11.07 -10.24
CA ASP A 226 -16.32 -11.81 -9.61
C ASP A 226 -15.97 -12.32 -8.21
N LEU A 227 -14.68 -12.46 -7.92
CA LEU A 227 -14.20 -12.85 -6.59
C LEU A 227 -14.03 -11.65 -5.65
N VAL A 228 -14.16 -10.41 -6.14
CA VAL A 228 -14.06 -9.22 -5.31
C VAL A 228 -15.32 -9.13 -4.43
N PRO A 229 -15.18 -9.09 -3.09
CA PRO A 229 -16.34 -8.97 -2.21
C PRO A 229 -17.19 -7.75 -2.56
N ARG A 230 -18.52 -7.89 -2.49
CA ARG A 230 -19.48 -6.81 -2.81
C ARG A 230 -19.22 -5.52 -2.03
N ALA A 231 -18.61 -5.61 -0.85
CA ALA A 231 -18.20 -4.46 -0.03
C ALA A 231 -17.19 -3.51 -0.72
N TYR A 232 -16.42 -4.02 -1.69
CA TYR A 232 -15.43 -3.23 -2.44
C TYR A 232 -15.92 -2.88 -3.85
N LEU A 233 -17.14 -3.29 -4.23
CA LEU A 233 -17.75 -2.99 -5.51
C LEU A 233 -18.72 -1.82 -5.35
N GLN A 234 -18.57 -0.79 -6.19
CA GLN A 234 -19.51 0.32 -6.27
C GLN A 234 -20.34 0.21 -7.55
N PRO A 235 -21.68 0.34 -7.48
CA PRO A 235 -22.51 0.47 -8.68
C PRO A 235 -22.12 1.71 -9.49
N ASP A 236 -22.13 1.60 -10.82
CA ASP A 236 -21.90 2.74 -11.70
C ASP A 236 -23.17 3.62 -11.79
N GLU A 237 -23.29 4.57 -10.86
CA GLU A 237 -24.43 5.50 -10.79
C GLU A 237 -24.58 6.36 -12.05
N VAL A 238 -23.48 6.63 -12.76
CA VAL A 238 -23.50 7.45 -13.97
C VAL A 238 -24.12 6.66 -15.12
N ALA A 239 -23.68 5.42 -15.32
CA ALA A 239 -24.26 4.53 -16.31
C ALA A 239 -25.73 4.22 -16.02
N ILE A 240 -26.07 3.96 -14.76
CA ILE A 240 -27.45 3.73 -14.30
C ILE A 240 -28.31 4.97 -14.60
N GLY A 241 -27.89 6.17 -14.19
CA GLY A 241 -28.63 7.40 -14.46
C GLY A 241 -28.75 7.72 -15.95
N GLY A 242 -27.72 7.41 -16.74
CA GLY A 242 -27.76 7.52 -18.20
C GLY A 242 -28.81 6.61 -18.82
N MET A 243 -28.89 5.36 -18.37
CA MET A 243 -29.90 4.39 -18.79
C MET A 243 -31.32 4.86 -18.44
N VAL A 244 -31.57 5.30 -17.21
CA VAL A 244 -32.89 5.78 -16.78
C VAL A 244 -33.37 6.95 -17.64
N ARG A 245 -32.51 7.95 -17.89
CA ARG A 245 -32.83 9.11 -18.74
C ARG A 245 -33.07 8.75 -20.20
N ALA A 246 -32.38 7.73 -20.72
CA ALA A 246 -32.56 7.26 -22.09
C ALA A 246 -33.89 6.49 -22.25
N THR A 247 -34.24 5.67 -21.26
CA THR A 247 -35.46 4.85 -21.27
C THR A 247 -36.73 5.70 -21.17
N LYS A 248 -36.73 6.80 -20.39
CA LYS A 248 -37.86 7.73 -20.19
C LYS A 248 -39.19 7.06 -19.79
N ASP A 249 -39.11 5.88 -19.22
CA ASP A 249 -40.24 5.04 -18.83
C ASP A 249 -39.84 4.33 -17.52
N LYS A 250 -40.64 4.52 -16.48
CA LYS A 250 -40.34 4.04 -15.13
C LYS A 250 -40.24 2.52 -15.09
N GLU A 251 -41.29 1.84 -15.54
CA GLU A 251 -41.41 0.39 -15.43
C GLU A 251 -40.32 -0.31 -16.24
N LYS A 252 -40.02 0.22 -17.44
CA LYS A 252 -38.95 -0.33 -18.28
C LYS A 252 -37.56 -0.12 -17.69
N ALA A 253 -37.32 1.00 -16.98
CA ALA A 253 -36.03 1.27 -16.37
C ALA A 253 -35.78 0.38 -15.14
N GLU A 254 -36.79 0.20 -14.29
CA GLU A 254 -36.72 -0.66 -13.10
C GLU A 254 -36.60 -2.15 -13.47
N ALA A 255 -37.29 -2.59 -14.53
CA ALA A 255 -37.17 -3.95 -15.04
C ALA A 255 -35.76 -4.26 -15.60
N LYS A 256 -35.10 -3.27 -16.21
CA LYS A 256 -33.77 -3.43 -16.81
C LYS A 256 -32.64 -3.41 -15.77
N CYS A 257 -32.83 -2.74 -14.65
CA CYS A 257 -31.87 -2.70 -13.54
C CYS A 257 -32.60 -2.92 -12.22
N PRO A 258 -32.83 -4.19 -11.81
CA PRO A 258 -33.49 -4.49 -10.56
C PRO A 258 -32.75 -3.89 -9.36
N GLY A 259 -33.47 -3.22 -8.45
CA GLY A 259 -32.90 -2.60 -7.25
C GLY A 259 -32.75 -1.07 -7.28
N ILE A 260 -33.29 -0.40 -8.31
CA ILE A 260 -33.42 1.07 -8.37
C ILE A 260 -34.90 1.47 -8.34
N GLU A 261 -35.20 2.68 -7.89
CA GLU A 261 -36.52 3.32 -7.98
C GLU A 261 -36.42 4.53 -8.92
N VAL A 262 -37.35 4.64 -9.86
CA VAL A 262 -37.37 5.73 -10.85
C VAL A 262 -38.61 6.60 -10.67
N TRP A 263 -38.42 7.92 -10.65
CA TRP A 263 -39.50 8.90 -10.61
C TRP A 263 -39.23 10.05 -11.59
N SER A 264 -40.29 10.61 -12.17
CA SER A 264 -40.23 11.83 -12.97
C SER A 264 -40.68 13.03 -12.13
N LYS A 265 -40.04 14.17 -12.36
CA LYS A 265 -40.48 15.46 -11.84
C LYS A 265 -40.37 16.46 -12.97
N ASP A 266 -41.49 17.09 -13.32
CA ASP A 266 -41.47 18.15 -14.32
C ASP A 266 -40.69 19.34 -13.78
N ALA A 267 -39.75 19.84 -14.58
CA ALA A 267 -38.99 21.03 -14.28
C ALA A 267 -39.63 22.20 -15.05
N VAL A 268 -40.24 23.14 -14.33
CA VAL A 268 -40.69 24.43 -14.88
C VAL A 268 -39.56 25.44 -14.86
#